data_AF-F0ZHG6-F1
#
_entry.id   AF-F0ZHG6-F1
#
_cell.length_a   1.000
_cell.length_b   1.000
_cell.length_c   1.000
_cell.angle_alpha   90.00
_cell.angle_beta   90.00
_cell.angle_gamma   90.00
#
_symmetry.space_group_name_H-M   'P 1'
#
loop_
_entity.id
_entity.type
_entity.pdbx_description
1 polymer ?
#
loop_
_entity_poly.entity_id
_entity_poly.type
_entity_poly.pdbx_seq_one_letter_code
_entity_poly.pdbx_strand_id
1 'polypeptide(L)'
;MLGSRVNLKHIKPNRLFNKNILNNASITTSKLTIPISSSIKAKSNNVNSNLYSKSIFNQILNNNNSYKRFYSTNEQKQQEQQEQKSQQQQQQKEEKVNEDEEIEQSEPNKKVGRWLLFSCGLVGAMIVIGGITRLTESGLSMVEWKPVVGTIPPLTQEEWEAEFEKYKQFPEYKKLNMGMTLDEFKQIFFWEYSHRLLGRVIGVAFFFPFVYYLKKGYIDRSLAKKLSVVFLMGGAQGALGWYMVKSGLDEKLIQGEVPRVSQYRLAAHLGSAFVIYTALFWFGLGLVRPAAIASNPNLQNFAPKMKKYSHAVAGLIGVTAMSGAFVAGLDAGLVYNTFPKMGDDWIPDDIINPKIKPAYKNCFEHDVTVQFQHRVLACITYGSILALTAFAYRGRKALSPKARLAVNSLAVMGTAQVILGISTLLTFVPVSLAASHQAGSLTLLTIATWLLRELKKLPK
;
A
#
# COMPACT_ATOMS: atom_id res chain seq x y z
N MET A 1 -53.23 -12.46 6.22
CA MET A 1 -53.54 -11.83 4.93
C MET A 1 -52.22 -11.54 4.21
N LEU A 2 -52.03 -12.22 3.06
CA LEU A 2 -51.37 -11.79 1.81
C LEU A 2 -49.99 -11.12 1.95
N GLY A 3 -48.87 -11.77 1.58
CA GLY A 3 -48.48 -12.12 0.20
C GLY A 3 -47.51 -11.03 -0.30
N SER A 4 -46.27 -11.28 -0.74
CA SER A 4 -45.87 -12.26 -1.74
C SER A 4 -44.37 -12.53 -1.69
N ARG A 5 -44.04 -13.81 -1.92
CA ARG A 5 -42.71 -14.34 -2.21
C ARG A 5 -42.28 -13.92 -3.63
N VAL A 6 -41.02 -13.54 -3.82
CA VAL A 6 -40.40 -13.50 -5.16
C VAL A 6 -39.29 -14.53 -5.23
N ASN A 7 -39.47 -15.42 -6.20
CA ASN A 7 -38.67 -16.56 -6.58
C ASN A 7 -37.68 -16.09 -7.65
N LEU A 8 -36.37 -16.33 -7.50
CA LEU A 8 -35.40 -16.15 -8.59
C LEU A 8 -34.59 -17.44 -8.74
N LYS A 9 -35.05 -18.27 -9.69
CA LYS A 9 -34.33 -19.41 -10.24
C LYS A 9 -33.28 -18.93 -11.24
N HIS A 10 -32.11 -19.57 -11.17
CA HIS A 10 -31.21 -19.96 -12.26
C HIS A 10 -30.98 -19.02 -13.45
N ILE A 11 -29.79 -18.40 -13.52
CA ILE A 11 -29.01 -18.27 -14.77
C ILE A 11 -27.51 -18.39 -14.44
N LYS A 12 -26.86 -19.41 -15.01
CA LYS A 12 -25.39 -19.59 -15.07
C LYS A 12 -24.94 -19.43 -16.55
N PRO A 13 -23.63 -19.32 -16.84
CA PRO A 13 -23.06 -18.23 -17.62
C PRO A 13 -22.86 -18.51 -19.12
N ASN A 14 -22.71 -17.42 -19.88
CA ASN A 14 -22.31 -17.39 -21.29
C ASN A 14 -20.99 -18.14 -21.53
N ARG A 15 -21.06 -19.23 -22.31
CA ARG A 15 -19.96 -19.83 -23.06
C ARG A 15 -20.35 -19.84 -24.54
N LEU A 16 -19.90 -18.85 -25.30
CA LEU A 16 -19.94 -18.90 -26.77
C LEU A 16 -18.69 -19.62 -27.25
N PHE A 17 -18.84 -20.93 -27.48
CA PHE A 17 -17.88 -21.73 -28.23
C PHE A 17 -18.12 -21.51 -29.72
N ASN A 18 -17.07 -21.05 -30.39
CA ASN A 18 -16.94 -20.95 -31.83
C ASN A 18 -16.92 -22.37 -32.44
N LYS A 19 -17.90 -22.74 -33.26
CA LYS A 19 -17.89 -23.98 -34.06
C LYS A 19 -17.98 -23.59 -35.54
N ASN A 20 -16.83 -23.65 -36.20
CA ASN A 20 -16.73 -23.68 -37.66
C ASN A 20 -17.38 -24.95 -38.20
N ILE A 21 -18.28 -24.77 -39.15
CA ILE A 21 -18.91 -25.80 -39.98
C ILE A 21 -17.85 -26.27 -40.99
N LEU A 22 -17.44 -27.53 -40.91
CA LEU A 22 -16.71 -28.22 -41.98
C LEU A 22 -17.71 -29.11 -42.73
N ASN A 23 -17.97 -28.76 -43.99
CA ASN A 23 -18.68 -29.59 -44.94
C ASN A 23 -17.80 -30.79 -45.34
N ASN A 24 -18.23 -32.00 -44.99
CA ASN A 24 -17.76 -33.24 -45.61
C ASN A 24 -18.70 -33.56 -46.78
N ALA A 25 -18.20 -33.45 -48.01
CA ALA A 25 -18.83 -34.06 -49.18
C ALA A 25 -17.90 -35.15 -49.72
N SER A 26 -18.35 -36.40 -49.57
CA SER A 26 -17.72 -37.61 -50.07
C SER A 26 -17.73 -37.61 -51.60
N ILE A 27 -16.57 -37.82 -52.24
CA ILE A 27 -16.48 -38.03 -53.69
C ILE A 27 -16.66 -39.52 -53.98
N THR A 28 -17.80 -39.85 -54.58
CA THR A 28 -18.10 -41.14 -55.19
C THR A 28 -17.38 -41.25 -56.54
N THR A 29 -16.63 -42.32 -56.74
CA THR A 29 -15.99 -42.67 -58.03
C THR A 29 -17.02 -43.19 -59.03
N SER A 30 -17.26 -42.49 -60.14
CA SER A 30 -17.94 -43.05 -61.31
C SER A 30 -16.95 -43.27 -62.45
N LYS A 31 -16.91 -44.53 -62.92
CA LYS A 31 -16.17 -44.99 -64.11
C LYS A 31 -16.82 -44.40 -65.36
N LEU A 32 -16.03 -43.80 -66.25
CA LEU A 32 -16.48 -43.39 -67.59
C LEU A 32 -15.98 -44.42 -68.62
N THR A 33 -16.92 -45.13 -69.24
CA THR A 33 -16.70 -46.04 -70.37
C THR A 33 -16.87 -45.25 -71.68
N ILE A 34 -15.93 -45.36 -72.62
CA ILE A 34 -16.03 -44.77 -73.96
C ILE A 34 -16.43 -45.88 -74.95
N PRO A 35 -17.45 -45.68 -75.81
CA PRO A 35 -17.72 -46.61 -76.90
C PRO A 35 -16.93 -46.23 -78.16
N ILE A 36 -16.41 -47.24 -78.85
CA ILE A 36 -15.81 -47.13 -80.18
C ILE A 36 -16.92 -47.34 -81.21
N SER A 37 -17.09 -46.41 -82.15
CA SER A 37 -17.82 -46.66 -83.40
C SER A 37 -17.02 -46.21 -84.62
N SER A 38 -17.02 -47.08 -85.61
CA SER A 38 -16.26 -47.07 -86.85
C SER A 38 -16.81 -46.15 -87.96
N SER A 39 -15.90 -45.85 -88.89
CA SER A 39 -16.09 -45.43 -90.29
C SER A 39 -16.09 -43.92 -90.56
N ILE A 40 -15.17 -43.49 -91.43
CA ILE A 40 -15.42 -42.77 -92.69
C ILE A 40 -14.12 -42.71 -93.50
N LYS A 41 -14.25 -42.99 -94.81
CA LYS A 41 -13.22 -43.01 -95.85
C LYS A 41 -12.63 -41.62 -96.13
N ALA A 42 -11.38 -41.65 -96.59
CA ALA A 42 -10.54 -40.52 -96.97
C ALA A 42 -11.16 -39.57 -98.02
N LYS A 43 -10.84 -38.28 -97.87
CA LYS A 43 -10.55 -37.37 -98.99
C LYS A 43 -9.47 -36.38 -98.57
N SER A 44 -8.38 -36.39 -99.34
CA SER A 44 -7.25 -35.47 -99.28
C SER A 44 -7.71 -34.03 -99.46
N ASN A 45 -7.21 -33.11 -98.63
CA ASN A 45 -6.65 -31.84 -99.09
C ASN A 45 -5.66 -31.29 -98.05
N ASN A 46 -4.55 -30.82 -98.58
CA ASN A 46 -3.30 -30.49 -97.91
C ASN A 46 -3.33 -29.04 -97.39
N VAL A 47 -3.47 -28.81 -96.08
CA VAL A 47 -3.19 -27.51 -95.43
C VAL A 47 -2.70 -27.71 -93.97
N ASN A 48 -1.48 -27.24 -93.69
CA ASN A 48 -0.89 -26.91 -92.37
C ASN A 48 -0.93 -27.95 -91.23
N SER A 49 -0.19 -29.06 -91.36
CA SER A 49 0.07 -30.00 -90.26
C SER A 49 1.12 -29.53 -89.22
N ASN A 50 2.00 -28.57 -89.57
CA ASN A 50 3.09 -28.13 -88.69
C ASN A 50 2.70 -27.08 -87.63
N LEU A 51 1.58 -26.36 -87.80
CA LEU A 51 1.10 -25.36 -86.83
C LEU A 51 0.16 -25.98 -85.78
N TYR A 52 -0.66 -26.96 -86.16
CA TYR A 52 -1.57 -27.66 -85.24
C TYR A 52 -0.83 -28.61 -84.28
N SER A 53 0.21 -29.29 -84.74
CA SER A 53 1.06 -30.16 -83.90
C SER A 53 1.81 -29.39 -82.81
N LYS A 54 2.41 -28.24 -83.16
CA LYS A 54 3.09 -27.35 -82.19
C LYS A 54 2.12 -26.74 -81.17
N SER A 55 0.90 -26.39 -81.59
CA SER A 55 -0.14 -25.87 -80.71
C SER A 55 -0.57 -26.89 -79.66
N ILE A 56 -0.86 -28.12 -80.07
CA ILE A 56 -1.27 -29.21 -79.17
C ILE A 56 -0.13 -29.60 -78.22
N PHE A 57 1.11 -29.70 -78.72
CA PHE A 57 2.27 -30.02 -77.88
C PHE A 57 2.57 -28.93 -76.85
N ASN A 58 2.47 -27.65 -77.22
CA ASN A 58 2.60 -26.53 -76.29
C ASN A 58 1.46 -26.49 -75.27
N GLN A 59 0.24 -26.89 -75.65
CA GLN A 59 -0.89 -26.96 -74.74
C GLN A 59 -0.75 -28.10 -73.71
N ILE A 60 -0.19 -29.25 -74.12
CA ILE A 60 0.12 -30.37 -73.21
C ILE A 60 1.27 -30.00 -72.25
N LEU A 61 2.34 -29.36 -72.74
CA LEU A 61 3.43 -28.88 -71.90
C LEU A 61 2.98 -27.80 -70.90
N ASN A 62 2.14 -26.86 -71.34
CA ASN A 62 1.56 -25.85 -70.44
C ASN A 62 0.64 -26.46 -69.39
N ASN A 63 -0.18 -27.46 -69.75
CA ASN A 63 -0.99 -28.18 -68.77
C ASN A 63 -0.10 -28.93 -67.76
N ASN A 64 0.91 -29.67 -68.20
CA ASN A 64 1.83 -30.38 -67.30
C ASN A 64 2.60 -29.43 -66.36
N ASN A 65 3.04 -28.28 -66.86
CA ASN A 65 3.67 -27.25 -66.02
C ASN A 65 2.67 -26.63 -65.03
N SER A 66 1.42 -26.42 -65.45
CA SER A 66 0.35 -25.92 -64.56
C SER A 66 0.01 -26.93 -63.46
N TYR A 67 -0.06 -28.22 -63.77
CA TYR A 67 -0.25 -29.29 -62.78
C TYR A 67 0.92 -29.35 -61.79
N LYS A 68 2.18 -29.37 -62.26
CA LYS A 68 3.35 -29.34 -61.37
C LYS A 68 3.35 -28.12 -60.45
N ARG A 69 3.02 -26.94 -60.99
CA ARG A 69 2.93 -25.69 -60.22
C ARG A 69 1.80 -25.75 -59.19
N PHE A 70 0.64 -26.32 -59.53
CA PHE A 70 -0.48 -26.48 -58.61
C PHE A 70 -0.13 -27.39 -57.42
N TYR A 71 0.51 -28.54 -57.67
CA TYR A 71 0.94 -29.45 -56.60
C TYR A 71 2.05 -28.85 -55.73
N SER A 72 3.07 -28.21 -56.32
CA SER A 72 4.13 -27.56 -55.55
C SER A 72 3.62 -26.40 -54.67
N THR A 73 2.65 -25.63 -55.19
CA THR A 73 2.05 -24.51 -54.44
C THR A 73 1.18 -25.03 -53.28
N ASN A 74 0.52 -26.18 -53.45
CA ASN A 74 -0.26 -26.80 -52.37
C ASN A 74 0.63 -27.43 -51.29
N GLU A 75 1.74 -28.05 -51.66
CA GLU A 75 2.74 -28.55 -50.71
C GLU A 75 3.38 -27.42 -49.90
N GLN A 76 3.75 -26.31 -50.55
CA GLN A 76 4.25 -25.11 -49.87
C GLN A 76 3.22 -24.52 -48.90
N LYS A 77 1.94 -24.42 -49.31
CA LYS A 77 0.86 -23.96 -48.42
C LYS A 77 0.64 -24.90 -47.22
N GLN A 78 0.80 -26.21 -47.40
CA GLN A 78 0.70 -27.18 -46.31
C GLN A 78 1.87 -27.06 -45.33
N GLN A 79 3.09 -26.83 -45.84
CA GLN A 79 4.28 -26.58 -45.02
C GLN A 79 4.16 -25.28 -44.23
N GLU A 80 3.74 -24.18 -44.87
CA GLU A 80 3.49 -22.89 -44.19
C GLU A 80 2.41 -23.02 -43.10
N GLN A 81 1.34 -23.78 -43.35
CA GLN A 81 0.32 -24.05 -42.34
C GLN A 81 0.83 -24.91 -41.18
N GLN A 82 1.74 -25.85 -41.44
CA GLN A 82 2.38 -26.65 -40.39
C GLN A 82 3.36 -25.81 -39.56
N GLU A 83 4.15 -24.93 -40.18
CA GLU A 83 5.02 -24.00 -39.47
C GLU A 83 4.24 -23.02 -38.60
N GLN A 84 3.16 -22.43 -39.12
CA GLN A 84 2.29 -21.53 -38.33
C GLN A 84 1.65 -22.24 -37.14
N LYS A 85 1.18 -23.49 -37.31
CA LYS A 85 0.66 -24.29 -36.19
C LYS A 85 1.74 -24.62 -35.15
N SER A 86 2.96 -24.90 -35.61
CA SER A 86 4.09 -25.19 -34.72
C SER A 86 4.49 -23.96 -33.91
N GLN A 87 4.57 -22.79 -34.54
CA GLN A 87 4.83 -21.50 -33.89
C GLN A 87 3.74 -21.12 -32.88
N GLN A 88 2.46 -21.32 -33.22
CA GLN A 88 1.35 -21.09 -32.27
C GLN A 88 1.40 -22.03 -31.07
N GLN A 89 1.74 -23.31 -31.27
CA GLN A 89 1.91 -24.25 -30.15
C GLN A 89 3.10 -23.88 -29.27
N GLN A 90 4.19 -23.38 -29.85
CA GLN A 90 5.37 -22.94 -29.12
C GLN A 90 5.06 -21.69 -28.27
N GLN A 91 4.37 -20.69 -28.85
CA GLN A 91 3.88 -19.53 -28.11
C GLN A 91 2.94 -19.91 -26.96
N GLN A 92 1.96 -20.79 -27.20
CA GLN A 92 1.05 -21.24 -26.14
C GLN A 92 1.78 -21.99 -25.01
N LYS A 93 2.84 -22.73 -25.35
CA LYS A 93 3.65 -23.45 -24.36
C LYS A 93 4.49 -22.48 -23.52
N GLU A 94 5.09 -21.46 -24.14
CA GLU A 94 5.81 -20.39 -23.43
C GLU A 94 4.88 -19.55 -22.56
N GLU A 95 3.68 -19.19 -23.05
CA GLU A 95 2.67 -18.47 -22.27
C GLU A 95 2.26 -19.27 -21.02
N LYS A 96 2.06 -20.58 -21.18
CA LYS A 96 1.68 -21.48 -20.09
C LYS A 96 2.81 -21.66 -19.06
N VAL A 97 4.06 -21.81 -19.51
CA VAL A 97 5.22 -21.89 -18.60
C VAL A 97 5.37 -20.57 -17.82
N ASN A 98 5.21 -19.43 -18.48
CA ASN A 98 5.26 -18.13 -17.81
C ASN A 98 4.09 -17.96 -16.81
N GLU A 99 2.89 -18.41 -17.14
CA GLU A 99 1.75 -18.41 -16.20
C GLU A 99 2.02 -19.31 -14.99
N ASP A 100 2.52 -20.52 -15.19
CA ASP A 100 2.84 -21.47 -14.12
C ASP A 100 3.95 -20.94 -13.20
N GLU A 101 5.02 -20.34 -13.77
CA GLU A 101 6.08 -19.67 -13.00
C GLU A 101 5.56 -18.42 -12.26
N GLU A 102 4.69 -17.61 -12.88
CA GLU A 102 4.11 -16.43 -12.24
C GLU A 102 3.18 -16.81 -11.08
N ILE A 103 2.43 -17.91 -11.22
CA ILE A 103 1.59 -18.49 -10.17
C ILE A 103 2.46 -19.05 -9.03
N GLU A 104 3.51 -19.81 -9.32
CA GLU A 104 4.41 -20.41 -8.34
C GLU A 104 5.16 -19.34 -7.53
N GLN A 105 5.61 -18.27 -8.18
CA GLN A 105 6.23 -17.12 -7.51
C GLN A 105 5.20 -16.28 -6.71
N SER A 106 3.91 -16.34 -7.05
CA SER A 106 2.87 -15.51 -6.41
C SER A 106 2.56 -15.91 -4.96
N GLU A 107 2.63 -17.20 -4.62
CA GLU A 107 2.28 -17.69 -3.28
C GLU A 107 3.33 -17.37 -2.20
N PRO A 108 4.65 -17.59 -2.43
CA PRO A 108 5.70 -17.10 -1.54
C PRO A 108 5.62 -15.59 -1.32
N ASN A 109 5.39 -14.81 -2.39
CA ASN A 109 5.21 -13.36 -2.31
C ASN A 109 4.01 -12.98 -1.43
N LYS A 110 2.86 -13.62 -1.61
CA LYS A 110 1.67 -13.37 -0.76
C LYS A 110 1.94 -13.71 0.71
N LYS A 111 2.66 -14.81 1.00
CA LYS A 111 3.01 -15.20 2.38
C LYS A 111 3.90 -14.15 3.05
N VAL A 112 4.99 -13.75 2.40
CA VAL A 112 5.89 -12.69 2.89
C VAL A 112 5.11 -11.38 3.04
N GLY A 113 4.30 -11.02 2.04
CA GLY A 113 3.50 -9.80 2.06
C GLY A 113 2.48 -9.75 3.20
N ARG A 114 1.78 -10.86 3.48
CA ARG A 114 0.85 -10.96 4.62
C ARG A 114 1.56 -10.84 5.96
N TRP A 115 2.74 -11.44 6.11
CA TRP A 115 3.55 -11.28 7.32
C TRP A 115 4.01 -9.82 7.53
N LEU A 116 4.42 -9.12 6.46
CA LEU A 116 4.77 -7.70 6.55
C LEU A 116 3.56 -6.84 6.92
N LEU A 117 2.37 -7.13 6.38
CA LEU A 117 1.13 -6.45 6.75
C LEU A 117 0.70 -6.75 8.19
N PHE A 118 0.92 -7.97 8.67
CA PHE A 118 0.71 -8.32 10.08
C PHE A 118 1.65 -7.52 10.99
N SER A 119 2.94 -7.47 10.65
CA SER A 119 3.94 -6.68 11.38
C SER A 119 3.59 -5.18 11.35
N CYS A 120 3.10 -4.69 10.21
CA CYS A 120 2.58 -3.33 10.06
C CYS A 120 1.40 -3.06 11.01
N GLY A 121 0.47 -4.01 11.16
CA GLY A 121 -0.63 -3.92 12.12
C GLY A 121 -0.15 -3.82 13.56
N LEU A 122 0.85 -4.60 13.94
CA LEU A 122 1.46 -4.52 15.28
C LEU A 122 2.13 -3.16 15.52
N VAL A 123 2.87 -2.61 14.53
CA VAL A 123 3.45 -1.26 14.63
C VAL A 123 2.35 -0.19 14.71
N GLY A 124 1.22 -0.38 14.01
CA GLY A 124 0.07 0.51 14.13
C GLY A 124 -0.52 0.50 15.54
N ALA A 125 -0.70 -0.69 16.14
CA ALA A 125 -1.13 -0.82 17.53
C ALA A 125 -0.14 -0.17 18.50
N MET A 126 1.16 -0.34 18.26
CA MET A 126 2.24 0.29 19.03
C MET A 126 2.14 1.82 19.01
N ILE A 127 1.92 2.41 17.84
CA ILE A 127 1.74 3.85 17.71
C ILE A 127 0.55 4.33 18.56
N VAL A 128 -0.59 3.63 18.54
CA VAL A 128 -1.77 4.02 19.33
C VAL A 128 -1.52 3.88 20.83
N ILE A 129 -0.98 2.73 21.26
CA ILE A 129 -0.69 2.47 22.68
C ILE A 129 0.38 3.45 23.21
N GLY A 130 1.40 3.76 22.41
CA GLY A 130 2.40 4.79 22.75
C GLY A 130 1.80 6.18 22.86
N GLY A 131 0.82 6.51 21.99
CA GLY A 131 0.04 7.75 22.10
C GLY A 131 -0.73 7.82 23.42
N ILE A 132 -1.42 6.75 23.81
CA ILE A 132 -2.14 6.68 25.09
C ILE A 132 -1.15 6.80 26.27
N THR A 133 -0.01 6.11 26.21
CA THR A 133 1.04 6.17 27.23
C THR A 133 1.54 7.61 27.43
N ARG A 134 1.67 8.40 26.36
CA ARG A 134 2.04 9.82 26.46
C ARG A 134 0.90 10.68 27.00
N LEU A 135 -0.32 10.48 26.52
CA LEU A 135 -1.51 11.28 26.89
C LEU A 135 -1.94 11.07 28.34
N THR A 136 -1.59 9.93 28.91
CA THR A 136 -1.82 9.59 30.33
C THR A 136 -0.59 9.86 31.21
N GLU A 137 0.46 10.49 30.64
CA GLU A 137 1.74 10.76 31.32
C GLU A 137 2.39 9.51 31.94
N SER A 138 2.09 8.34 31.37
CA SER A 138 2.55 7.05 31.88
C SER A 138 4.01 6.75 31.54
N GLY A 139 4.61 7.49 30.61
CA GLY A 139 5.87 7.11 29.95
C GLY A 139 7.13 7.16 30.82
N LEU A 140 7.04 7.56 32.08
CA LEU A 140 8.18 7.67 33.01
C LEU A 140 7.99 6.82 34.29
N SER A 141 6.99 5.93 34.32
CA SER A 141 6.71 5.04 35.44
C SER A 141 7.73 3.91 35.62
N MET A 142 8.47 3.53 34.56
CA MET A 142 9.50 2.47 34.60
C MET A 142 10.82 2.90 33.95
N VAL A 143 11.92 2.82 34.70
CA VAL A 143 13.29 3.12 34.19
C VAL A 143 14.09 1.87 33.88
N GLU A 144 13.84 0.79 34.62
CA GLU A 144 14.62 -0.43 34.53
C GLU A 144 14.45 -1.07 33.14
N TRP A 145 15.46 -0.86 32.29
CA TRP A 145 15.52 -1.49 30.97
C TRP A 145 15.94 -2.95 31.14
N LYS A 146 14.96 -3.85 31.31
CA LYS A 146 15.17 -5.30 31.32
C LYS A 146 14.59 -5.91 30.03
N PRO A 147 15.39 -6.09 28.95
CA PRO A 147 14.88 -6.54 27.65
C PRO A 147 14.27 -7.92 27.66
N VAL A 148 14.81 -8.81 28.51
CA VAL A 148 14.44 -10.23 28.57
C VAL A 148 13.63 -10.56 29.83
N VAL A 149 14.12 -10.13 31.01
CA VAL A 149 13.54 -10.49 32.31
C VAL A 149 12.30 -9.67 32.69
N GLY A 150 12.17 -8.43 32.19
CA GLY A 150 11.06 -7.52 32.55
C GLY A 150 9.76 -7.77 31.77
N THR A 151 9.49 -9.02 31.41
CA THR A 151 8.32 -9.41 30.59
C THR A 151 7.12 -9.79 31.44
N ILE A 152 7.31 -10.08 32.73
CA ILE A 152 6.24 -10.39 33.69
C ILE A 152 6.03 -9.15 34.57
N PRO A 153 4.80 -8.60 34.67
CA PRO A 153 4.52 -7.49 35.57
C PRO A 153 4.44 -7.98 37.03
N PRO A 154 4.47 -7.10 38.04
CA PRO A 154 4.22 -7.51 39.43
C PRO A 154 2.90 -8.29 39.54
N LEU A 155 2.93 -9.44 40.22
CA LEU A 155 1.79 -10.36 40.37
C LEU A 155 1.25 -10.38 41.80
N THR A 156 2.13 -10.13 42.77
CA THR A 156 1.79 -10.11 44.20
C THR A 156 1.66 -8.68 44.71
N GLN A 157 0.98 -8.51 45.84
CA GLN A 157 0.81 -7.21 46.47
C GLN A 157 2.16 -6.64 46.93
N GLU A 158 3.05 -7.48 47.48
CA GLU A 158 4.38 -7.07 47.91
C GLU A 158 5.25 -6.57 46.74
N GLU A 159 5.18 -7.23 45.58
CA GLU A 159 5.89 -6.79 44.38
C GLU A 159 5.37 -5.44 43.86
N TRP A 160 4.04 -5.22 43.92
CA TRP A 160 3.44 -3.94 43.54
C TRP A 160 3.87 -2.81 44.45
N GLU A 161 3.89 -3.04 45.76
CA GLU A 161 4.37 -2.07 46.74
C GLU A 161 5.86 -1.76 46.55
N ALA A 162 6.69 -2.78 46.31
CA ALA A 162 8.11 -2.58 46.05
C ALA A 162 8.37 -1.75 44.79
N GLU A 163 7.62 -1.97 43.71
CA GLU A 163 7.77 -1.20 42.47
C GLU A 163 7.24 0.24 42.66
N PHE A 164 6.17 0.43 43.42
CA PHE A 164 5.65 1.74 43.74
C PHE A 164 6.61 2.55 44.62
N GLU A 165 7.27 1.92 45.60
CA GLU A 165 8.31 2.57 46.41
C GLU A 165 9.50 3.04 45.58
N LYS A 166 9.87 2.31 44.52
CA LYS A 166 10.86 2.80 43.55
C LYS A 166 10.35 4.01 42.79
N TYR A 167 9.11 3.97 42.30
CA TYR A 167 8.51 5.08 41.57
C TYR A 167 8.45 6.36 42.40
N LYS A 168 8.19 6.27 43.72
CA LYS A 168 8.23 7.42 44.65
C LYS A 168 9.57 8.16 44.66
N GLN A 169 10.66 7.50 44.25
CA GLN A 169 11.98 8.13 44.15
C GLN A 169 12.13 9.01 42.90
N PHE A 170 11.27 8.85 41.90
CA PHE A 170 11.40 9.55 40.62
C PHE A 170 10.99 11.03 40.73
N PRO A 171 11.61 11.92 39.94
CA PRO A 171 11.21 13.32 39.87
C PRO A 171 9.73 13.52 39.52
N GLU A 172 9.16 12.66 38.68
CA GLU A 172 7.74 12.72 38.28
C GLU A 172 6.81 12.55 39.49
N TYR A 173 7.04 11.54 40.34
CA TYR A 173 6.28 11.38 41.59
C TYR A 173 6.43 12.59 42.50
N LYS A 174 7.66 13.08 42.70
CA LYS A 174 7.94 14.18 43.62
C LYS A 174 7.34 15.51 43.17
N LYS A 175 7.13 15.73 41.86
CA LYS A 175 6.68 17.02 41.31
C LYS A 175 5.24 17.01 40.83
N LEU A 176 4.76 15.91 40.24
CA LEU A 176 3.43 15.84 39.62
C LEU A 176 2.48 14.91 40.39
N ASN A 177 2.97 13.74 40.81
CA ASN A 177 2.13 12.67 41.34
C ASN A 177 2.25 12.50 42.87
N MET A 178 2.57 13.57 43.59
CA MET A 178 2.75 13.51 45.04
C MET A 178 1.42 13.16 45.72
N GLY A 179 1.42 12.11 46.54
CA GLY A 179 0.21 11.61 47.19
C GLY A 179 -0.62 10.63 46.35
N MET A 180 -0.16 10.28 45.14
CA MET A 180 -0.77 9.23 44.33
C MET A 180 -0.88 7.91 45.11
N THR A 181 -1.98 7.19 44.88
CA THR A 181 -2.26 5.87 45.45
C THR A 181 -1.63 4.75 44.62
N LEU A 182 -1.52 3.55 45.20
CA LEU A 182 -1.02 2.38 44.48
C LEU A 182 -1.89 2.02 43.26
N ASP A 183 -3.22 2.21 43.36
CA ASP A 183 -4.13 1.87 42.26
C ASP A 183 -4.01 2.84 41.09
N GLU A 184 -3.76 4.13 41.35
CA GLU A 184 -3.42 5.11 40.32
C GLU A 184 -2.07 4.80 39.67
N PHE A 185 -1.07 4.40 40.46
CA PHE A 185 0.22 3.94 39.94
C PHE A 185 0.07 2.73 39.00
N LYS A 186 -0.77 1.75 39.36
CA LYS A 186 -1.05 0.59 38.49
C LYS A 186 -1.60 1.00 37.11
N GLN A 187 -2.39 2.08 37.04
CA GLN A 187 -2.92 2.57 35.76
C GLN A 187 -1.81 3.10 34.84
N ILE A 188 -0.92 3.94 35.37
CA ILE A 188 0.19 4.48 34.57
C ILE A 188 1.21 3.39 34.21
N PHE A 189 1.51 2.50 35.16
CA PHE A 189 2.37 1.34 34.93
C PHE A 189 1.83 0.46 33.81
N PHE A 190 0.52 0.19 33.78
CA PHE A 190 -0.11 -0.68 32.79
C PHE A 190 0.13 -0.21 31.35
N TRP A 191 -0.04 1.09 31.08
CA TRP A 191 0.13 1.62 29.73
C TRP A 191 1.58 1.55 29.26
N GLU A 192 2.52 1.97 30.11
CA GLU A 192 3.93 1.90 29.77
C GLU A 192 4.41 0.45 29.63
N TYR A 193 3.97 -0.46 30.51
CA TYR A 193 4.31 -1.88 30.45
C TYR A 193 3.79 -2.49 29.15
N SER A 194 2.53 -2.22 28.80
CA SER A 194 1.89 -2.71 27.58
C SER A 194 2.62 -2.20 26.33
N HIS A 195 3.01 -0.93 26.32
CA HIS A 195 3.81 -0.33 25.25
C HIS A 195 5.17 -1.03 25.09
N ARG A 196 5.89 -1.25 26.19
CA ARG A 196 7.20 -1.94 26.21
C ARG A 196 7.09 -3.41 25.79
N LEU A 197 6.09 -4.12 26.31
CA LEU A 197 5.83 -5.52 25.96
C LEU A 197 5.54 -5.68 24.47
N LEU A 198 4.68 -4.83 23.92
CA LEU A 198 4.36 -4.86 22.49
C LEU A 198 5.60 -4.62 21.63
N GLY A 199 6.55 -3.79 22.08
CA GLY A 199 7.82 -3.57 21.38
C GLY A 199 8.66 -4.83 21.27
N ARG A 200 8.73 -5.61 22.34
CA ARG A 200 9.39 -6.92 22.35
C ARG A 200 8.68 -7.90 21.43
N VAL A 201 7.35 -7.96 21.49
CA VAL A 201 6.52 -8.81 20.62
C VAL A 201 6.76 -8.49 19.15
N ILE A 202 6.81 -7.20 18.77
CA ILE A 202 7.12 -6.77 17.40
C ILE A 202 8.50 -7.25 16.96
N GLY A 203 9.52 -7.10 17.82
CA GLY A 203 10.88 -7.58 17.53
C GLY A 203 10.91 -9.07 17.21
N VAL A 204 10.26 -9.90 18.02
CA VAL A 204 10.14 -11.35 17.84
C VAL A 204 9.32 -11.69 16.59
N ALA A 205 8.14 -11.08 16.44
CA ALA A 205 7.21 -11.32 15.32
C ALA A 205 7.79 -10.89 13.97
N PHE A 206 8.75 -9.98 13.95
CA PHE A 206 9.49 -9.63 12.73
C PHE A 206 10.71 -10.54 12.53
N PHE A 207 11.55 -10.72 13.55
CA PHE A 207 12.84 -11.39 13.40
C PHE A 207 12.72 -12.85 12.95
N PHE A 208 11.87 -13.65 13.61
CA PHE A 208 11.80 -15.08 13.31
C PHE A 208 11.25 -15.36 11.91
N PRO A 209 10.13 -14.77 11.47
CA PRO A 209 9.68 -14.97 10.09
C PRO A 209 10.66 -14.39 9.06
N PHE A 210 11.35 -13.28 9.36
CA PHE A 210 12.38 -12.74 8.47
C PHE A 210 13.49 -13.77 8.20
N VAL A 211 14.06 -14.36 9.25
CA VAL A 211 15.10 -15.40 9.12
C VAL A 211 14.55 -16.64 8.41
N TYR A 212 13.34 -17.07 8.76
CA TYR A 212 12.69 -18.22 8.14
C TYR A 212 12.52 -18.04 6.62
N TYR A 213 11.94 -16.91 6.18
CA TYR A 213 11.71 -16.64 4.77
C TYR A 213 13.00 -16.38 3.98
N LEU A 214 14.02 -15.82 4.63
CA LEU A 214 15.36 -15.68 4.04
C LEU A 214 15.97 -17.06 3.77
N LYS A 215 15.92 -17.99 4.75
CA LYS A 215 16.41 -19.36 4.59
C LYS A 215 15.62 -20.17 3.56
N LYS A 216 14.31 -19.92 3.43
CA LYS A 216 13.46 -20.54 2.41
C LYS A 216 13.65 -19.97 1.00
N GLY A 217 14.43 -18.91 0.83
CA GLY A 217 14.61 -18.25 -0.47
C GLY A 217 13.38 -17.48 -0.96
N TYR A 218 12.39 -17.22 -0.08
CA TYR A 218 11.16 -16.49 -0.46
C TYR A 218 11.38 -14.98 -0.57
N ILE A 219 12.54 -14.48 -0.14
CA ILE A 219 12.92 -13.07 -0.15
C ILE A 219 14.15 -12.91 -1.05
N ASP A 220 14.01 -12.12 -2.11
CA ASP A 220 15.14 -11.78 -2.98
C ASP A 220 16.17 -10.86 -2.28
N ARG A 221 17.39 -10.76 -2.81
CA ARG A 221 18.48 -9.97 -2.21
C ARG A 221 18.14 -8.48 -2.03
N SER A 222 17.36 -7.89 -2.94
CA SER A 222 16.94 -6.49 -2.87
C SER A 222 15.94 -6.27 -1.74
N LEU A 223 14.94 -7.13 -1.63
CA LEU A 223 13.97 -7.10 -0.55
C LEU A 223 14.63 -7.39 0.80
N ALA A 224 15.55 -8.36 0.88
CA ALA A 224 16.29 -8.69 2.09
C ALA A 224 17.07 -7.48 2.65
N LYS A 225 17.76 -6.73 1.80
CA LYS A 225 18.47 -5.49 2.20
C LYS A 225 17.49 -4.46 2.76
N LYS A 226 16.36 -4.23 2.08
CA LYS A 226 15.34 -3.26 2.53
C LYS A 226 14.74 -3.66 3.88
N LEU A 227 14.39 -4.93 4.06
CA LEU A 227 13.84 -5.44 5.31
C LEU A 227 14.87 -5.44 6.44
N SER A 228 16.15 -5.65 6.13
CA SER A 228 17.24 -5.49 7.12
C SER A 228 17.35 -4.05 7.62
N VAL A 229 17.24 -3.06 6.72
CA VAL A 229 17.19 -1.64 7.12
C VAL A 229 15.98 -1.37 8.01
N VAL A 230 14.79 -1.86 7.64
CA VAL A 230 13.58 -1.71 8.47
C VAL A 230 13.75 -2.35 9.85
N PHE A 231 14.38 -3.53 9.92
CA PHE A 231 14.69 -4.19 11.19
C PHE A 231 15.64 -3.37 12.07
N LEU A 232 16.73 -2.85 11.48
CA LEU A 232 17.67 -1.99 12.19
C LEU A 232 17.01 -0.69 12.67
N MET A 233 16.11 -0.10 11.87
CA MET A 233 15.31 1.05 12.28
C MET A 233 14.39 0.70 13.47
N GLY A 234 13.82 -0.51 13.51
CA GLY A 234 13.05 -1.01 14.65
C GLY A 234 13.89 -1.15 15.93
N GLY A 235 15.12 -1.63 15.81
CA GLY A 235 16.07 -1.65 16.94
C GLY A 235 16.44 -0.25 17.41
N ALA A 236 16.74 0.66 16.47
CA ALA A 236 17.02 2.07 16.76
C ALA A 236 15.82 2.79 17.40
N GLN A 237 14.59 2.39 17.04
CA GLN A 237 13.36 2.85 17.68
C GLN A 237 13.32 2.51 19.16
N GLY A 238 13.64 1.27 19.53
CA GLY A 238 13.76 0.87 20.93
C GLY A 238 14.80 1.69 21.69
N ALA A 239 15.98 1.90 21.09
CA ALA A 239 17.04 2.72 21.68
C ALA A 239 16.62 4.21 21.86
N LEU A 240 15.91 4.77 20.88
CA LEU A 240 15.36 6.12 20.95
C LEU A 240 14.30 6.23 22.05
N GLY A 241 13.42 5.23 22.18
CA GLY A 241 12.42 5.15 23.26
C GLY A 241 13.07 5.08 24.65
N TRP A 242 14.13 4.28 24.81
CA TRP A 242 14.92 4.26 26.04
C TRP A 242 15.50 5.65 26.37
N TYR A 243 16.11 6.29 25.37
CA TYR A 243 16.70 7.61 25.53
C TYR A 243 15.66 8.65 25.94
N MET A 244 14.45 8.61 25.36
CA MET A 244 13.33 9.48 25.75
C MET A 244 13.01 9.37 27.24
N VAL A 245 12.86 8.15 27.76
CA VAL A 245 12.52 7.91 29.18
C VAL A 245 13.65 8.34 30.09
N LYS A 246 14.88 7.88 29.81
CA LYS A 246 16.06 8.22 30.62
C LYS A 246 16.25 9.73 30.74
N SER A 247 16.10 10.43 29.63
CA SER A 247 16.32 11.88 29.58
C SER A 247 15.16 12.70 30.15
N GLY A 248 13.97 12.12 30.30
CA GLY A 248 12.84 12.74 30.99
C GLY A 248 12.96 12.71 32.52
N LEU A 249 13.89 11.92 33.06
CA LEU A 249 14.12 11.73 34.49
C LEU A 249 15.46 12.31 34.98
N ASP A 250 16.27 12.86 34.07
CA ASP A 250 17.56 13.46 34.40
C ASP A 250 17.36 14.85 35.00
N GLU A 251 17.55 15.00 36.31
CA GLU A 251 17.38 16.26 37.04
C GLU A 251 18.21 17.43 36.45
N LYS A 252 19.36 17.15 35.83
CA LYS A 252 20.20 18.17 35.18
C LYS A 252 19.56 18.72 33.91
N LEU A 253 18.78 17.89 33.22
CA LEU A 253 18.03 18.29 32.02
C LEU A 253 16.70 18.94 32.38
N ILE A 254 16.19 18.69 33.58
CA ILE A 254 14.91 19.21 34.06
C ILE A 254 15.04 20.65 34.57
N GLN A 255 16.22 21.13 35.03
CA GLN A 255 16.50 22.54 35.41
C GLN A 255 15.40 23.29 36.19
N GLY A 256 14.65 22.59 37.05
CA GLY A 256 13.52 23.16 37.80
C GLY A 256 12.15 23.11 37.10
N GLU A 257 12.10 22.78 35.82
CA GLU A 257 10.86 22.54 35.07
C GLU A 257 10.19 21.20 35.43
N VAL A 258 9.02 20.96 34.83
CA VAL A 258 8.27 19.72 34.97
C VAL A 258 9.01 18.57 34.24
N PRO A 259 9.23 17.40 34.88
CA PRO A 259 9.81 16.24 34.22
C PRO A 259 8.94 15.82 33.03
N ARG A 260 9.47 15.93 31.81
CA ARG A 260 8.75 15.55 30.59
C ARG A 260 9.70 15.14 29.48
N VAL A 261 9.18 14.35 28.55
CA VAL A 261 9.92 13.97 27.34
C VAL A 261 9.93 15.16 26.38
N SER A 262 11.13 15.59 25.95
CA SER A 262 11.26 16.65 24.94
C SER A 262 10.44 16.34 23.68
N GLN A 263 9.70 17.34 23.20
CA GLN A 263 8.91 17.30 21.98
C GLN A 263 9.75 16.90 20.75
N TYR A 264 11.04 17.24 20.72
CA TYR A 264 11.94 16.81 19.65
C TYR A 264 12.16 15.29 19.64
N ARG A 265 12.35 14.70 20.83
CA ARG A 265 12.54 13.26 20.96
C ARG A 265 11.25 12.51 20.67
N LEU A 266 10.11 13.03 21.16
CA LEU A 266 8.78 12.52 20.84
C LEU A 266 8.50 12.54 19.33
N ALA A 267 8.75 13.67 18.67
CA ALA A 267 8.58 13.81 17.23
C ALA A 267 9.50 12.86 16.46
N ALA A 268 10.78 12.74 16.84
CA ALA A 268 11.71 11.81 16.21
C ALA A 268 11.26 10.34 16.37
N HIS A 269 10.76 9.98 17.55
CA HIS A 269 10.31 8.62 17.86
C HIS A 269 9.04 8.27 17.11
N LEU A 270 8.00 9.10 17.20
CA LEU A 270 6.76 8.91 16.47
C LEU A 270 7.00 8.93 14.95
N GLY A 271 7.80 9.86 14.46
CA GLY A 271 8.10 9.99 13.03
C GLY A 271 8.81 8.79 12.45
N SER A 272 9.81 8.24 13.13
CA SER A 272 10.47 7.02 12.66
C SER A 272 9.59 5.78 12.79
N ALA A 273 8.68 5.71 13.78
CA ALA A 273 7.63 4.68 13.81
C ALA A 273 6.69 4.76 12.60
N PHE A 274 6.27 5.97 12.19
CA PHE A 274 5.49 6.20 10.97
C PHE A 274 6.26 5.74 9.72
N VAL A 275 7.56 6.03 9.63
CA VAL A 275 8.39 5.58 8.49
C VAL A 275 8.46 4.05 8.43
N ILE A 276 8.70 3.38 9.57
CA ILE A 276 8.71 1.91 9.65
C ILE A 276 7.36 1.34 9.22
N TYR A 277 6.27 1.88 9.77
CA TYR A 277 4.91 1.49 9.43
C TYR A 277 4.65 1.63 7.91
N THR A 278 4.92 2.80 7.33
CA THR A 278 4.72 3.06 5.90
C THR A 278 5.58 2.14 5.03
N ALA A 279 6.81 1.84 5.44
CA ALA A 279 7.69 0.92 4.72
C ALA A 279 7.14 -0.53 4.74
N LEU A 280 6.74 -1.04 5.91
CA LEU A 280 6.13 -2.36 6.05
C LEU A 280 4.84 -2.47 5.24
N PHE A 281 3.97 -1.46 5.32
CA PHE A 281 2.75 -1.40 4.53
C PHE A 281 3.05 -1.41 3.03
N TRP A 282 3.99 -0.58 2.58
CA TRP A 282 4.36 -0.44 1.17
C TRP A 282 4.93 -1.73 0.57
N PHE A 283 5.82 -2.41 1.30
CA PHE A 283 6.38 -3.68 0.87
C PHE A 283 5.34 -4.81 0.96
N GLY A 284 4.62 -4.90 2.06
CA GLY A 284 3.61 -5.92 2.30
C GLY A 284 2.48 -5.88 1.28
N LEU A 285 1.84 -4.71 1.12
CA LEU A 285 0.81 -4.50 0.10
C LEU A 285 1.36 -4.78 -1.29
N GLY A 286 2.61 -4.44 -1.52
CA GLY A 286 3.27 -4.62 -2.79
C GLY A 286 3.51 -6.04 -3.24
N LEU A 287 3.71 -6.95 -2.30
CA LEU A 287 3.88 -8.39 -2.53
C LEU A 287 2.52 -9.11 -2.59
N VAL A 288 1.56 -8.72 -1.76
CA VAL A 288 0.20 -9.29 -1.81
C VAL A 288 -0.56 -8.83 -3.05
N ARG A 289 -0.31 -7.60 -3.51
CA ARG A 289 -0.99 -6.99 -4.65
C ARG A 289 0.04 -6.34 -5.59
N PRO A 290 0.68 -7.15 -6.47
CA PRO A 290 1.41 -6.60 -7.60
C PRO A 290 0.46 -5.70 -8.39
N ALA A 291 0.86 -4.45 -8.65
CA ALA A 291 0.02 -3.54 -9.41
C ALA A 291 -0.22 -4.12 -10.83
N ALA A 292 -1.39 -3.92 -11.44
CA ALA A 292 -1.60 -4.26 -12.85
C ALA A 292 -1.23 -3.05 -13.74
N ILE A 293 -0.66 -3.27 -14.93
CA ILE A 293 -0.42 -2.17 -15.89
C ILE A 293 -1.77 -1.79 -16.51
N ALA A 294 -2.21 -0.55 -16.29
CA ALA A 294 -3.34 0.01 -17.01
C ALA A 294 -2.82 0.62 -18.32
N SER A 295 -2.82 -0.16 -19.39
CA SER A 295 -2.47 0.30 -20.74
C SER A 295 -3.69 0.98 -21.37
N ASN A 296 -3.88 2.28 -21.08
CA ASN A 296 -4.89 3.06 -21.79
C ASN A 296 -4.24 4.35 -22.37
N PRO A 297 -4.26 4.54 -23.70
CA PRO A 297 -3.55 5.64 -24.38
C PRO A 297 -4.04 7.04 -24.00
N ASN A 298 -5.30 7.18 -23.56
CA ASN A 298 -5.91 8.47 -23.20
C ASN A 298 -5.37 9.08 -21.89
N LEU A 299 -4.33 8.49 -21.29
CA LEU A 299 -3.81 8.83 -19.97
C LEU A 299 -2.57 9.74 -19.95
N GLN A 300 -1.93 10.01 -21.09
CA GLN A 300 -0.56 10.57 -21.11
C GLN A 300 -0.40 11.87 -20.29
N ASN A 301 -1.41 12.75 -20.28
CA ASN A 301 -1.33 14.04 -19.57
C ASN A 301 -1.92 14.04 -18.15
N PHE A 302 -2.84 13.11 -17.85
CA PHE A 302 -3.52 13.06 -16.53
C PHE A 302 -2.72 12.25 -15.52
N ALA A 303 -2.14 11.13 -15.96
CA ALA A 303 -1.53 10.14 -15.08
C ALA A 303 -0.28 10.66 -14.35
N PRO A 304 0.66 11.37 -15.02
CA PRO A 304 1.82 11.96 -14.35
C PRO A 304 1.44 13.03 -13.32
N LYS A 305 0.45 13.88 -13.66
CA LYS A 305 -0.08 14.92 -12.75
C LYS A 305 -0.74 14.30 -11.53
N MET A 306 -1.59 13.31 -11.71
CA MET A 306 -2.25 12.60 -10.60
C MET A 306 -1.22 11.97 -9.66
N LYS A 307 -0.18 11.35 -10.21
CA LYS A 307 0.92 10.77 -9.44
C LYS A 307 1.68 11.84 -8.65
N LYS A 308 2.08 12.95 -9.32
CA LYS A 308 2.78 14.08 -8.68
C LYS A 308 1.95 14.66 -7.52
N TYR A 309 0.68 14.97 -7.76
CA TYR A 309 -0.19 15.56 -6.74
C TYR A 309 -0.46 14.59 -5.60
N SER A 310 -0.61 13.29 -5.87
CA SER A 310 -0.78 12.29 -4.82
C SER A 310 0.46 12.18 -3.92
N HIS A 311 1.68 12.27 -4.48
CA HIS A 311 2.91 12.29 -3.68
C HIS A 311 3.01 13.57 -2.84
N ALA A 312 2.65 14.72 -3.41
CA ALA A 312 2.63 15.99 -2.68
C ALA A 312 1.64 15.94 -1.51
N VAL A 313 0.42 15.43 -1.72
CA VAL A 313 -0.59 15.27 -0.66
C VAL A 313 -0.15 14.26 0.39
N ALA A 314 0.42 13.12 0.00
CA ALA A 314 0.94 12.14 0.96
C ALA A 314 2.08 12.72 1.82
N GLY A 315 2.99 13.48 1.21
CA GLY A 315 4.05 14.19 1.94
C GLY A 315 3.49 15.23 2.91
N LEU A 316 2.48 15.99 2.48
CA LEU A 316 1.81 16.98 3.33
C LEU A 316 1.06 16.34 4.50
N ILE A 317 0.37 15.21 4.29
CA ILE A 317 -0.23 14.41 5.37
C ILE A 317 0.85 13.99 6.38
N GLY A 318 2.01 13.52 5.91
CA GLY A 318 3.13 13.17 6.77
C GLY A 318 3.64 14.36 7.58
N VAL A 319 3.85 15.52 6.95
CA VAL A 319 4.29 16.76 7.64
C VAL A 319 3.28 17.20 8.70
N THR A 320 1.97 17.14 8.40
CA THR A 320 0.92 17.49 9.35
C THR A 320 0.82 16.49 10.51
N ALA A 321 1.04 15.19 10.27
CA ALA A 321 1.16 14.21 11.33
C ALA A 321 2.35 14.51 12.25
N MET A 322 3.50 14.88 11.66
CA MET A 322 4.70 15.26 12.41
C MET A 322 4.51 16.53 13.24
N SER A 323 3.84 17.56 12.71
CA SER A 323 3.55 18.77 13.51
C SER A 323 2.63 18.46 14.70
N GLY A 324 1.73 17.48 14.58
CA GLY A 324 0.93 16.98 15.69
C GLY A 324 1.76 16.39 16.83
N ALA A 325 2.94 15.81 16.53
CA ALA A 325 3.85 15.30 17.56
C ALA A 325 4.42 16.44 18.43
N PHE A 326 4.67 17.61 17.84
CA PHE A 326 5.09 18.80 18.59
C PHE A 326 3.94 19.34 19.45
N VAL A 327 2.71 19.36 18.93
CA VAL A 327 1.52 19.75 19.71
C VAL A 327 1.36 18.86 20.94
N ALA A 328 1.47 17.54 20.79
CA ALA A 328 1.40 16.60 21.90
C ALA A 328 2.63 16.68 22.84
N GLY A 329 3.81 17.01 22.32
CA GLY A 329 5.02 17.13 23.12
C GLY A 329 5.06 18.37 24.01
N LEU A 330 4.41 19.45 23.59
CA LEU A 330 4.31 20.71 24.33
C LEU A 330 3.00 20.86 25.11
N ASP A 331 2.11 19.86 25.05
CA ASP A 331 0.74 19.95 25.56
C ASP A 331 -0.05 21.15 24.98
N ALA A 332 0.35 21.59 23.78
CA ALA A 332 -0.17 22.76 23.11
C ALA A 332 -1.65 22.62 22.69
N GLY A 333 -2.21 21.42 22.78
CA GLY A 333 -3.64 21.17 22.57
C GLY A 333 -4.54 21.81 23.63
N LEU A 334 -3.98 22.19 24.79
CA LEU A 334 -4.70 22.77 25.94
C LEU A 334 -4.61 24.30 26.01
N VAL A 335 -3.95 24.95 25.05
CA VAL A 335 -3.66 26.41 25.13
C VAL A 335 -4.86 27.23 24.66
N TYR A 336 -5.21 27.15 23.38
CA TYR A 336 -6.44 27.73 22.85
C TYR A 336 -7.44 26.64 22.50
N ASN A 337 -8.63 26.62 23.09
CA ASN A 337 -9.64 25.58 22.85
C ASN A 337 -10.88 26.07 22.09
N THR A 338 -10.74 27.14 21.29
CA THR A 338 -11.75 27.62 20.33
C THR A 338 -11.35 27.30 18.89
N PHE A 339 -12.30 27.30 17.96
CA PHE A 339 -12.11 27.12 16.51
C PHE A 339 -13.22 27.84 15.73
N PRO A 340 -12.96 28.48 14.57
CA PRO A 340 -11.69 28.52 13.82
C PRO A 340 -10.67 29.53 14.35
N LYS A 341 -11.11 30.48 15.18
CA LYS A 341 -10.24 31.44 15.87
C LYS A 341 -9.45 30.79 17.02
N MET A 342 -8.43 31.47 17.51
CA MET A 342 -7.67 31.13 18.72
C MET A 342 -7.94 32.21 19.75
N GLY A 343 -8.85 31.92 20.70
CA GLY A 343 -9.48 32.95 21.52
C GLY A 343 -10.41 33.81 20.68
N ASP A 344 -10.28 35.13 20.82
CA ASP A 344 -11.06 36.13 20.07
C ASP A 344 -10.44 36.49 18.71
N ASP A 345 -9.20 36.06 18.48
CA ASP A 345 -8.36 36.46 17.34
C ASP A 345 -8.10 35.32 16.35
N TRP A 346 -7.78 35.66 15.11
CA TRP A 346 -7.35 34.68 14.11
C TRP A 346 -5.87 34.29 14.28
N ILE A 347 -5.06 35.24 14.72
CA ILE A 347 -3.65 35.08 15.05
C ILE A 347 -3.49 35.72 16.41
N PRO A 348 -3.20 34.94 17.47
CA PRO A 348 -2.98 35.49 18.81
C PRO A 348 -1.78 36.43 18.87
N ASP A 349 -1.85 37.47 19.70
CA ASP A 349 -0.77 38.45 19.88
C ASP A 349 0.49 37.84 20.52
N ASP A 350 0.33 36.74 21.27
CA ASP A 350 1.41 36.00 21.92
C ASP A 350 2.03 34.92 21.02
N ILE A 351 1.72 34.88 19.71
CA ILE A 351 2.27 33.90 18.76
C ILE A 351 3.80 33.91 18.65
N ILE A 352 4.49 34.94 19.14
CA ILE A 352 5.95 34.97 19.28
C ILE A 352 6.30 35.29 20.72
N ASN A 353 7.00 34.37 21.38
CA ASN A 353 7.64 34.64 22.66
C ASN A 353 9.05 35.23 22.44
N PRO A 354 9.27 36.52 22.80
CA PRO A 354 10.55 37.19 22.57
C PRO A 354 11.68 36.63 23.43
N LYS A 355 11.38 35.90 24.51
CA LYS A 355 12.36 35.26 25.40
C LYS A 355 12.98 34.01 24.76
N ILE A 356 12.28 33.37 23.82
CA ILE A 356 12.80 32.21 23.09
C ILE A 356 13.76 32.70 21.99
N LYS A 357 15.05 32.40 22.16
CA LYS A 357 16.12 32.76 21.21
C LYS A 357 16.90 31.52 20.75
N PRO A 358 17.28 31.46 19.47
CA PRO A 358 16.91 32.35 18.36
C PRO A 358 15.42 32.27 17.98
N ALA A 359 14.89 33.30 17.33
CA ALA A 359 13.45 33.48 17.11
C ALA A 359 12.74 32.31 16.40
N TYR A 360 13.44 31.62 15.47
CA TYR A 360 12.88 30.46 14.75
C TYR A 360 12.47 29.31 15.67
N LYS A 361 13.02 29.23 16.89
CA LYS A 361 12.65 28.20 17.87
C LYS A 361 11.21 28.31 18.33
N ASN A 362 10.58 29.48 18.23
CA ASN A 362 9.14 29.62 18.50
C ASN A 362 8.31 28.62 17.68
N CYS A 363 8.71 28.33 16.44
CA CYS A 363 8.03 27.34 15.60
C CYS A 363 8.06 25.89 16.14
N PHE A 364 8.87 25.60 17.16
CA PHE A 364 9.07 24.23 17.67
C PHE A 364 9.01 24.12 19.21
N GLU A 365 9.18 25.23 19.91
CA GLU A 365 9.29 25.30 21.38
C GLU A 365 8.19 26.17 21.99
N HIS A 366 7.54 27.04 21.22
CA HIS A 366 6.42 27.86 21.70
C HIS A 366 5.10 27.17 21.38
N ASP A 367 4.33 26.86 22.42
CA ASP A 367 3.09 26.09 22.37
C ASP A 367 2.01 26.75 21.50
N VAL A 368 1.76 28.06 21.67
CA VAL A 368 0.80 28.82 20.83
C VAL A 368 1.16 28.74 19.36
N THR A 369 2.44 28.95 19.04
CA THR A 369 2.93 28.96 17.65
C THR A 369 2.80 27.58 17.03
N VAL A 370 3.18 26.53 17.76
CA VAL A 370 3.08 25.13 17.32
C VAL A 370 1.61 24.74 17.12
N GLN A 371 0.72 25.15 18.02
CA GLN A 371 -0.72 24.89 17.90
C GLN A 371 -1.29 25.58 16.65
N PHE A 372 -0.99 26.86 16.44
CA PHE A 372 -1.41 27.63 15.26
C PHE A 372 -0.91 26.98 13.97
N GLN A 373 0.39 26.64 13.89
CA GLN A 373 0.99 26.01 12.73
C GLN A 373 0.34 24.67 12.39
N HIS A 374 0.04 23.84 13.40
CA HIS A 374 -0.64 22.57 13.18
C HIS A 374 -2.05 22.77 12.61
N ARG A 375 -2.83 23.75 13.12
CA ARG A 375 -4.16 24.10 12.57
C ARG A 375 -4.08 24.54 11.11
N VAL A 376 -3.15 25.44 10.79
CA VAL A 376 -2.94 25.91 9.41
C VAL A 376 -2.53 24.75 8.49
N LEU A 377 -1.58 23.92 8.91
CA LEU A 377 -1.16 22.73 8.16
C LEU A 377 -2.32 21.76 7.95
N ALA A 378 -3.18 21.54 8.95
CA ALA A 378 -4.36 20.70 8.82
C ALA A 378 -5.35 21.25 7.77
N CYS A 379 -5.61 22.56 7.77
CA CYS A 379 -6.45 23.23 6.77
C CYS A 379 -5.87 23.09 5.35
N ILE A 380 -4.57 23.35 5.16
CA ILE A 380 -3.90 23.20 3.86
C ILE A 380 -3.92 21.74 3.40
N THR A 381 -3.69 20.80 4.32
CA THR A 381 -3.73 19.35 4.02
C THR A 381 -5.11 18.93 3.56
N TYR A 382 -6.15 19.31 4.30
CA TYR A 382 -7.52 18.96 3.96
C TYR A 382 -7.96 19.60 2.63
N GLY A 383 -7.67 20.89 2.43
CA GLY A 383 -7.90 21.57 1.15
C GLY A 383 -7.19 20.87 -0.02
N SER A 384 -5.95 20.41 0.19
CA SER A 384 -5.20 19.66 -0.82
C SER A 384 -5.79 18.27 -1.10
N ILE A 385 -6.33 17.58 -0.09
CA ILE A 385 -7.06 16.31 -0.25
C ILE A 385 -8.33 16.54 -1.08
N LEU A 386 -9.10 17.60 -0.80
CA LEU A 386 -10.30 17.95 -1.57
C LEU A 386 -9.94 18.33 -3.02
N ALA A 387 -8.88 19.11 -3.22
CA ALA A 387 -8.40 19.48 -4.55
C ALA A 387 -7.92 18.25 -5.36
N LEU A 388 -7.16 17.34 -4.73
CA LEU A 388 -6.74 16.08 -5.35
C LEU A 388 -7.95 15.21 -5.71
N THR A 389 -8.94 15.15 -4.82
CA THR A 389 -10.19 14.44 -5.06
C THR A 389 -10.92 15.03 -6.25
N ALA A 390 -11.18 16.35 -6.28
CA ALA A 390 -11.80 17.02 -7.41
C ALA A 390 -11.03 16.79 -8.74
N PHE A 391 -9.70 16.86 -8.70
CA PHE A 391 -8.86 16.57 -9.86
C PHE A 391 -9.02 15.11 -10.34
N ALA A 392 -9.03 14.15 -9.40
CA ALA A 392 -9.23 12.73 -9.71
C ALA A 392 -10.61 12.43 -10.30
N TYR A 393 -11.64 13.19 -9.94
CA TYR A 393 -12.98 13.08 -10.53
C TYR A 393 -12.99 13.48 -12.01
N ARG A 394 -12.19 14.48 -12.42
CA ARG A 394 -12.07 14.91 -13.83
C ARG A 394 -11.51 13.81 -14.73
N GLY A 395 -10.51 13.07 -14.23
CA GLY A 395 -9.88 11.95 -14.92
C GLY A 395 -10.32 10.57 -14.42
N ARG A 396 -11.52 10.46 -13.84
CA ARG A 396 -11.93 9.26 -13.10
C ARG A 396 -11.90 7.98 -13.93
N LYS A 397 -12.21 8.05 -15.24
CA LYS A 397 -12.15 6.91 -16.15
C LYS A 397 -10.72 6.38 -16.37
N ALA A 398 -9.71 7.22 -16.14
CA ALA A 398 -8.30 6.84 -16.21
C ALA A 398 -7.81 6.12 -14.93
N LEU A 399 -8.56 6.18 -13.83
CA LEU A 399 -8.18 5.53 -12.58
C LEU A 399 -8.78 4.13 -12.47
N SER A 400 -7.97 3.17 -12.00
CA SER A 400 -8.46 1.84 -11.65
C SER A 400 -9.59 1.94 -10.61
N PRO A 401 -10.55 0.99 -10.56
CA PRO A 401 -11.58 0.97 -9.52
C PRO A 401 -11.01 1.12 -8.10
N LYS A 402 -9.85 0.52 -7.83
CA LYS A 402 -9.16 0.61 -6.55
C LYS A 402 -8.55 1.98 -6.29
N ALA A 403 -7.92 2.60 -7.28
CA ALA A 403 -7.41 3.97 -7.16
C ALA A 403 -8.56 4.96 -6.89
N ARG A 404 -9.72 4.77 -7.56
CA ARG A 404 -10.93 5.56 -7.30
C ARG A 404 -11.43 5.37 -5.87
N LEU A 405 -11.47 4.13 -5.39
CA LEU A 405 -11.83 3.83 -4.02
C LEU A 405 -10.87 4.49 -3.03
N ALA A 406 -9.55 4.36 -3.24
CA ALA A 406 -8.54 4.97 -2.38
C ALA A 406 -8.65 6.50 -2.32
N VAL A 407 -8.90 7.17 -3.45
CA VAL A 407 -9.15 8.64 -3.46
C VAL A 407 -10.41 8.99 -2.66
N ASN A 408 -11.52 8.28 -2.87
CA ASN A 408 -12.75 8.55 -2.12
C ASN A 408 -12.55 8.29 -0.61
N SER A 409 -11.86 7.21 -0.24
CA SER A 409 -11.50 6.91 1.15
C SER A 409 -10.61 7.99 1.75
N LEU A 410 -9.70 8.59 0.95
CA LEU A 410 -8.84 9.68 1.40
C LEU A 410 -9.66 10.93 1.75
N ALA A 411 -10.67 11.26 0.94
CA ALA A 411 -11.58 12.37 1.22
C ALA A 411 -12.39 12.11 2.50
N VAL A 412 -13.01 10.94 2.63
CA VAL A 412 -13.83 10.57 3.80
C VAL A 412 -12.99 10.58 5.09
N MET A 413 -11.83 9.91 5.08
CA MET A 413 -10.95 9.89 6.24
C MET A 413 -10.36 11.27 6.53
N GLY A 414 -10.07 12.08 5.50
CA GLY A 414 -9.63 13.46 5.66
C GLY A 414 -10.66 14.32 6.39
N THR A 415 -11.95 14.19 6.03
CA THR A 415 -13.04 14.86 6.73
C THR A 415 -13.17 14.37 8.17
N ALA A 416 -13.14 13.05 8.39
CA ALA A 416 -13.19 12.46 9.72
C ALA A 416 -12.01 12.93 10.59
N GLN A 417 -10.82 13.08 10.01
CA GLN A 417 -9.63 13.56 10.71
C GLN A 417 -9.77 15.00 11.18
N VAL A 418 -10.31 15.88 10.33
CA VAL A 418 -10.58 17.29 10.71
C VAL A 418 -11.62 17.34 11.84
N ILE A 419 -12.69 16.54 11.75
CA ILE A 419 -13.71 16.45 12.80
C ILE A 419 -13.08 15.97 14.12
N LEU A 420 -12.26 14.92 14.08
CA LEU A 420 -11.55 14.41 15.27
C LEU A 420 -10.62 15.47 15.86
N GLY A 421 -9.89 16.21 15.03
CA GLY A 421 -8.95 17.24 15.49
C GLY A 421 -9.67 18.40 16.17
N ILE A 422 -10.74 18.92 15.55
CA ILE A 422 -11.58 19.96 16.13
C ILE A 422 -12.26 19.46 17.41
N SER A 423 -12.78 18.23 17.42
CA SER A 423 -13.43 17.67 18.60
C SER A 423 -12.45 17.53 19.77
N THR A 424 -11.25 17.01 19.51
CA THR A 424 -10.16 16.91 20.50
C THR A 424 -9.82 18.27 21.08
N LEU A 425 -9.76 19.30 20.22
CA LEU A 425 -9.46 20.66 20.62
C LEU A 425 -10.56 21.27 21.49
N LEU A 426 -11.83 21.22 21.06
CA LEU A 426 -12.95 21.87 21.74
C LEU A 426 -13.29 21.21 23.09
N THR A 427 -12.85 19.96 23.30
CA THR A 427 -13.14 19.18 24.51
C THR A 427 -11.94 19.02 25.44
N PHE A 428 -10.90 19.86 25.27
CA PHE A 428 -9.70 19.88 26.12
C PHE A 428 -8.92 18.56 26.13
N VAL A 429 -8.68 18.02 24.93
CA VAL A 429 -7.81 16.85 24.67
C VAL A 429 -8.18 15.59 25.49
N PRO A 430 -9.43 15.09 25.46
CA PRO A 430 -9.75 13.82 26.12
C PRO A 430 -8.91 12.69 25.50
N VAL A 431 -8.36 11.81 26.33
CA VAL A 431 -7.44 10.74 25.91
C VAL A 431 -8.02 9.91 24.76
N SER A 432 -9.32 9.58 24.82
CA SER A 432 -10.00 8.79 23.79
C SER A 432 -10.05 9.51 22.42
N LEU A 433 -10.34 10.81 22.40
CA LEU A 433 -10.39 11.60 21.17
C LEU A 433 -8.99 11.87 20.62
N ALA A 434 -8.03 12.21 21.49
CA ALA A 434 -6.65 12.44 21.10
C ALA A 434 -6.00 11.17 20.53
N ALA A 435 -6.20 10.02 21.17
CA ALA A 435 -5.74 8.72 20.67
C ALA A 435 -6.44 8.35 19.34
N SER A 436 -7.74 8.63 19.22
CA SER A 436 -8.49 8.42 17.97
C SER A 436 -7.99 9.33 16.84
N HIS A 437 -7.64 10.59 17.14
CA HIS A 437 -7.06 11.51 16.18
C HIS A 437 -5.68 11.03 15.71
N GLN A 438 -4.84 10.50 16.61
CA GLN A 438 -3.56 9.91 16.24
C GLN A 438 -3.74 8.65 15.36
N ALA A 439 -4.65 7.75 15.73
CA ALA A 439 -4.99 6.57 14.94
C ALA A 439 -5.56 6.93 13.56
N GLY A 440 -6.40 7.98 13.50
CA GLY A 440 -6.96 8.53 12.27
C GLY A 440 -5.88 9.12 11.36
N SER A 441 -4.87 9.79 11.91
CA SER A 441 -3.72 10.31 11.16
C SER A 441 -2.93 9.18 10.48
N LEU A 442 -2.65 8.10 11.23
CA LEU A 442 -2.00 6.91 10.69
C LEU A 442 -2.86 6.23 9.60
N THR A 443 -4.16 6.15 9.80
CA THR A 443 -5.12 5.61 8.83
C THR A 443 -5.14 6.45 7.55
N LEU A 444 -5.16 7.77 7.68
CA LEU A 444 -5.12 8.69 6.55
C LEU A 444 -3.82 8.53 5.73
N LEU A 445 -2.67 8.41 6.41
CA LEU A 445 -1.39 8.14 5.76
C LEU A 445 -1.37 6.75 5.08
N THR A 446 -2.02 5.74 5.68
CA THR A 446 -2.18 4.41 5.12
C THR A 446 -2.94 4.46 3.80
N ILE A 447 -4.06 5.18 3.75
CA ILE A 447 -4.88 5.36 2.55
C ILE A 447 -4.10 6.13 1.47
N ALA A 448 -3.38 7.19 1.84
CA ALA A 448 -2.53 7.92 0.91
C ALA A 448 -1.44 7.01 0.30
N THR A 449 -0.80 6.19 1.13
CA THR A 449 0.22 5.22 0.69
C THR A 449 -0.38 4.15 -0.22
N TRP A 450 -1.60 3.68 0.08
CA TRP A 450 -2.34 2.76 -0.78
C TRP A 450 -2.61 3.39 -2.15
N LEU A 451 -3.10 4.64 -2.19
CA LEU A 451 -3.30 5.36 -3.45
C LEU A 451 -2.00 5.45 -4.26
N LEU A 452 -0.89 5.82 -3.64
CA LEU A 452 0.41 5.86 -4.32
C LEU A 452 0.81 4.50 -4.92
N ARG A 453 0.46 3.41 -4.25
CA ARG A 453 0.74 2.06 -4.75
C ARG A 453 -0.07 1.73 -6.01
N GLU A 454 -1.35 2.09 -6.02
CA GLU A 454 -2.23 1.91 -7.18
C GLU A 454 -1.77 2.76 -8.37
N LEU A 455 -1.18 3.94 -8.12
CA LEU A 455 -0.68 4.85 -9.15
C LEU A 455 0.74 4.52 -9.64
N LYS A 456 1.47 3.58 -9.01
CA LYS A 456 2.89 3.30 -9.32
C LYS A 456 3.11 2.91 -10.78
N LYS A 457 2.16 2.19 -11.39
CA LYS A 457 2.22 1.67 -12.77
C LYS A 457 1.62 2.59 -13.83
N LEU A 458 1.19 3.81 -13.46
CA LEU A 458 0.87 4.82 -14.45
C LEU A 458 2.16 5.26 -15.17
N PRO A 459 2.12 5.46 -16.51
CA PRO A 459 3.27 5.96 -17.27
C PRO A 459 3.77 7.27 -16.65
N LYS A 460 5.10 7.44 -16.66
CA LYS A 460 5.78 8.60 -16.08
C LYS A 460 5.49 9.87 -16.85
#